data_AF-A0A448IIP9-F1
#
_entry.id   AF-A0A448IIP9-F1
#
_cell.length_a   1.000
_cell.length_b   1.000
_cell.length_c   1.000
_cell.angle_alpha   90.00
_cell.angle_beta   90.00
_cell.angle_gamma   90.00
#
_symmetry.space_group_name_H-M   'P 1'
#
loop_
_entity.id
_entity.type
_entity.pdbx_description
1 polymer ?
#
loop_
_entity_poly.entity_id
_entity_poly.type
_entity_poly.pdbx_seq_one_letter_code
_entity_poly.pdbx_strand_id
1 'polypeptide(L)'
;MKLSSWTAAALATPAIATGVCLWTASTAQAAPDDTGSSSASASSDSAASTSSSDDTSTDSKQRSGRDTKRDDDKGDKADTDVKGGKTDDADADDADDDSDEKSASGAHFVPPSTRETSSESLVTIDTAALVEDDDEPVADDDPDVPVDDDDDPADPDDDDDDTDTVQLAIDQLDQAREDLYAATWGDGNFLAGLAAILPQMMLGGAQTNLERWMDNHARLQQEFVETLNNPFANAIIRMRIENSINRTMRAQDQMDLAEKLVPVVGWFGPSTAAAQIAALIDEASDNGLVYEILDMDLQYRADGYRVRTETVVYISINGGDPVPVLLDSGSLGLVIDPQYVGTENIGSPTGPRGEASYGDGSVVTYYHPYGTTVTVGDDITSGETTVLIVDLESTYSFEETNGGYRGVLGVGPNAGGPGAVNPFAALPGLLGRGVLIDERRRRVILGPNPYAARVELDGAPSTPLLVKVGDYDPKYVNGFVDTGGIFGSIPDYVVDGAPNVPVGTLISVYTEDGETLLYSYRTTSRNSPDVLDTEADDRFNTGYMPFSQTTVYFDYSGDGKTVFNYR
;
A
#
# COMPACT_ATOMS: atom_id res chain seq x y z
N MET A 1 23.62 -44.87 56.44
CA MET A 1 24.79 -45.72 56.76
C MET A 1 25.97 -45.24 55.94
N LYS A 2 27.20 -45.18 56.48
CA LYS A 2 28.54 -45.00 55.81
C LYS A 2 28.64 -43.88 54.73
N LEU A 3 29.48 -42.84 54.85
CA LEU A 3 30.96 -42.83 54.73
C LEU A 3 31.44 -43.54 53.43
N SER A 4 32.31 -42.98 52.56
CA SER A 4 33.09 -41.73 52.57
C SER A 4 33.81 -41.57 51.18
N SER A 5 33.75 -40.44 50.45
CA SER A 5 34.67 -39.26 50.46
C SER A 5 35.90 -39.27 49.51
N TRP A 6 36.33 -38.08 49.04
CA TRP A 6 37.61 -37.67 48.38
C TRP A 6 37.78 -37.72 46.83
N THR A 7 37.59 -36.54 46.21
CA THR A 7 38.58 -35.70 45.46
C THR A 7 39.42 -36.22 44.26
N ALA A 8 39.51 -35.33 43.25
CA ALA A 8 40.66 -35.01 42.36
C ALA A 8 40.48 -35.26 40.84
N ALA A 9 41.00 -34.32 40.04
CA ALA A 9 40.73 -34.14 38.61
C ALA A 9 41.74 -34.79 37.64
N ALA A 10 41.32 -34.98 36.39
CA ALA A 10 42.16 -35.09 35.19
C ALA A 10 41.38 -34.56 33.96
N LEU A 11 42.08 -34.10 32.92
CA LEU A 11 41.49 -33.48 31.73
C LEU A 11 41.03 -34.50 30.68
N ALA A 12 39.92 -34.22 29.97
CA ALA A 12 39.74 -34.52 28.53
C ALA A 12 38.42 -33.94 27.96
N THR A 13 38.52 -32.86 27.17
CA THR A 13 37.63 -32.54 26.03
C THR A 13 38.34 -32.96 24.73
N PRO A 14 37.71 -32.95 23.52
CA PRO A 14 36.30 -32.66 23.21
C PRO A 14 35.59 -33.75 22.36
N ALA A 15 34.26 -33.68 22.29
CA ALA A 15 33.47 -33.95 21.08
C ALA A 15 31.98 -33.58 21.34
N ILE A 16 31.53 -32.42 20.88
CA ILE A 16 30.10 -32.09 20.78
C ILE A 16 29.72 -32.25 19.30
N ALA A 17 28.71 -33.07 19.02
CA ALA A 17 28.21 -33.28 17.67
C ALA A 17 27.08 -32.26 17.39
N THR A 18 27.40 -31.19 16.66
CA THR A 18 26.44 -30.17 16.25
C THR A 18 25.42 -30.77 15.27
N GLY A 19 24.13 -30.64 15.60
CA GLY A 19 23.01 -31.15 14.80
C GLY A 19 22.03 -30.05 14.39
N VAL A 20 22.51 -29.02 13.69
CA VAL A 20 21.66 -28.00 13.07
C VAL A 20 21.38 -28.41 11.63
N CYS A 21 20.10 -28.50 11.25
CA CYS A 21 19.70 -28.97 9.93
C CYS A 21 19.81 -27.85 8.89
N LEU A 22 20.79 -27.94 8.00
CA LEU A 22 20.88 -27.11 6.80
C LEU A 22 19.66 -27.37 5.89
N TRP A 23 18.75 -26.40 5.82
CA TRP A 23 17.89 -26.26 4.64
C TRP A 23 18.73 -25.65 3.52
N THR A 24 18.75 -26.32 2.37
CA THR A 24 19.53 -25.85 1.22
C THR A 24 18.80 -24.71 0.53
N ALA A 25 19.28 -23.48 0.70
CA ALA A 25 18.91 -22.37 -0.18
C ALA A 25 19.24 -22.76 -1.63
N SER A 26 18.23 -22.75 -2.50
CA SER A 26 18.41 -23.05 -3.92
C SER A 26 19.22 -21.95 -4.58
N THR A 27 20.29 -22.31 -5.28
CA THR A 27 21.19 -21.37 -5.97
C THR A 27 20.42 -20.51 -6.97
N ALA A 28 20.29 -19.22 -6.69
CA ALA A 28 19.83 -18.25 -7.69
C ALA A 28 20.84 -18.23 -8.84
N GLN A 29 20.37 -18.47 -10.07
CA GLN A 29 21.17 -18.19 -11.26
C GLN A 29 21.24 -16.67 -11.43
N ALA A 30 22.46 -16.14 -11.54
CA ALA A 30 22.65 -14.74 -11.92
C ALA A 30 22.06 -14.51 -13.32
N ALA A 31 21.26 -13.46 -13.46
CA ALA A 31 21.04 -12.83 -14.76
C ALA A 31 22.34 -12.13 -15.20
N PRO A 32 22.63 -12.02 -16.50
CA PRO A 32 23.86 -11.40 -16.97
C PRO A 32 23.88 -9.89 -16.74
N ASP A 33 25.06 -9.37 -16.40
CA ASP A 33 25.34 -7.93 -16.39
C ASP A 33 25.49 -7.42 -17.84
N ASP A 34 24.75 -6.36 -18.20
CA ASP A 34 24.98 -5.60 -19.43
C ASP A 34 25.58 -4.23 -19.07
N THR A 35 26.88 -4.06 -19.27
CA THR A 35 27.55 -2.75 -19.21
C THR A 35 27.62 -2.15 -20.62
N GLY A 36 26.97 -1.00 -20.80
CA GLY A 36 26.84 -0.37 -22.12
C GLY A 36 28.19 0.11 -22.69
N SER A 37 28.53 -0.34 -23.90
CA SER A 37 29.62 0.21 -24.71
C SER A 37 29.28 0.11 -26.19
N SER A 38 29.74 1.09 -27.00
CA SER A 38 29.08 1.44 -28.26
C SER A 38 29.88 1.10 -29.53
N SER A 39 29.13 0.67 -30.55
CA SER A 39 29.46 0.74 -31.99
C SER A 39 30.72 0.03 -32.53
N ALA A 40 30.50 -1.02 -33.33
CA ALA A 40 31.11 -1.17 -34.67
C ALA A 40 30.35 -2.23 -35.49
N SER A 41 30.29 -2.06 -36.82
CA SER A 41 29.56 -2.95 -37.73
C SER A 41 30.46 -3.99 -38.43
N ALA A 42 29.98 -5.23 -38.53
CA ALA A 42 30.43 -6.23 -39.50
C ALA A 42 29.29 -7.21 -39.82
N SER A 43 29.28 -7.81 -41.01
CA SER A 43 28.14 -8.56 -41.56
C SER A 43 28.47 -10.02 -41.91
N SER A 44 27.40 -10.76 -42.22
CA SER A 44 27.32 -11.95 -43.10
C SER A 44 27.48 -13.39 -42.53
N ASP A 45 26.50 -14.20 -42.93
CA ASP A 45 26.57 -15.58 -43.42
C ASP A 45 26.77 -16.79 -42.48
N SER A 46 25.60 -17.30 -42.03
CA SER A 46 25.11 -18.66 -42.32
C SER A 46 25.74 -19.90 -41.63
N ALA A 47 24.88 -20.73 -41.04
CA ALA A 47 24.55 -22.08 -41.53
C ALA A 47 23.44 -22.72 -40.67
N ALA A 48 22.71 -23.70 -41.21
CA ALA A 48 21.65 -24.42 -40.48
C ALA A 48 21.79 -25.95 -40.59
N SER A 49 21.59 -26.63 -39.45
CA SER A 49 21.24 -28.06 -39.31
C SER A 49 20.70 -28.25 -37.88
N THR A 50 19.56 -28.89 -37.58
CA THR A 50 18.96 -30.20 -37.95
C THR A 50 19.80 -31.41 -37.48
N SER A 51 19.28 -32.41 -36.76
CA SER A 51 17.96 -32.63 -36.12
C SER A 51 17.95 -34.00 -35.39
N SER A 52 17.09 -34.21 -34.38
CA SER A 52 16.80 -35.51 -33.70
C SER A 52 18.00 -36.14 -32.96
N SER A 53 17.89 -37.04 -31.98
CA SER A 53 16.80 -37.84 -31.35
C SER A 53 17.14 -38.03 -29.84
N ASP A 54 16.44 -38.73 -28.95
CA ASP A 54 15.30 -39.69 -29.04
C ASP A 54 14.51 -39.72 -27.70
N ASP A 55 13.38 -40.44 -27.63
CA ASP A 55 12.57 -40.62 -26.41
C ASP A 55 13.19 -41.56 -25.36
N THR A 56 12.83 -41.40 -24.08
CA THR A 56 12.71 -42.55 -23.14
C THR A 56 11.64 -42.32 -22.08
N SER A 57 10.74 -43.29 -21.91
CA SER A 57 9.65 -43.27 -20.91
C SER A 57 9.74 -44.45 -19.94
N THR A 58 9.43 -44.23 -18.65
CA THR A 58 8.97 -45.22 -17.64
C THR A 58 8.88 -44.57 -16.24
N ASP A 59 8.32 -45.22 -15.21
CA ASP A 59 6.89 -45.53 -15.01
C ASP A 59 6.59 -45.87 -13.52
N SER A 60 5.64 -45.15 -12.91
CA SER A 60 4.82 -45.55 -11.75
C SER A 60 5.39 -45.63 -10.31
N LYS A 61 4.50 -45.27 -9.37
CA LYS A 61 4.34 -45.75 -7.96
C LYS A 61 5.36 -45.33 -6.88
N GLN A 62 4.85 -44.58 -5.87
CA GLN A 62 4.43 -45.21 -4.61
C GLN A 62 3.27 -44.47 -3.93
N ARG A 63 2.58 -45.14 -2.98
CA ARG A 63 1.42 -44.65 -2.21
C ARG A 63 1.58 -44.99 -0.72
N SER A 64 1.45 -44.00 0.17
CA SER A 64 0.90 -44.10 1.54
C SER A 64 1.06 -42.73 2.24
N GLY A 65 0.10 -42.14 2.95
CA GLY A 65 -1.24 -42.61 3.31
C GLY A 65 -1.37 -42.92 4.82
N ARG A 66 -2.14 -42.11 5.55
CA ARG A 66 -2.64 -42.41 6.90
C ARG A 66 -3.88 -41.59 7.24
N ASP A 67 -4.97 -42.28 7.49
CA ASP A 67 -6.22 -41.75 8.03
C ASP A 67 -6.14 -41.54 9.55
N THR A 68 -6.99 -40.68 10.09
CA THR A 68 -7.60 -40.90 11.41
C THR A 68 -9.09 -40.57 11.37
N LYS A 69 -9.93 -41.60 11.50
CA LYS A 69 -11.36 -41.50 11.81
C LYS A 69 -11.62 -42.35 13.05
N ARG A 70 -12.47 -41.86 13.95
CA ARG A 70 -13.08 -42.65 15.03
C ARG A 70 -14.54 -42.25 15.17
N ASP A 71 -15.40 -43.26 15.12
CA ASP A 71 -16.83 -43.17 15.39
C ASP A 71 -17.12 -43.77 16.78
N ASP A 72 -18.40 -44.10 17.04
CA ASP A 72 -18.94 -44.89 18.17
C ASP A 72 -19.06 -44.15 19.54
N ASP A 73 -20.20 -44.20 20.27
CA ASP A 73 -21.51 -44.79 19.93
C ASP A 73 -22.74 -44.14 20.65
N LYS A 74 -23.93 -44.52 20.17
CA LYS A 74 -25.34 -44.30 20.61
C LYS A 74 -25.63 -43.85 22.06
N GLY A 75 -26.62 -42.95 22.17
CA GLY A 75 -27.58 -42.85 23.27
C GLY A 75 -28.99 -42.59 22.71
N ASP A 76 -30.07 -43.08 23.34
CA ASP A 76 -31.40 -43.20 22.71
C ASP A 76 -32.57 -42.95 23.70
N LYS A 77 -33.70 -42.42 23.17
CA LYS A 77 -35.09 -42.34 23.70
C LYS A 77 -35.58 -41.22 24.64
N ALA A 78 -36.80 -40.79 24.27
CA ALA A 78 -38.03 -40.60 25.09
C ALA A 78 -38.48 -39.18 25.51
N ASP A 79 -39.51 -38.72 24.78
CA ASP A 79 -40.82 -38.26 25.28
C ASP A 79 -40.91 -37.26 26.45
N THR A 80 -41.52 -36.09 26.18
CA THR A 80 -42.82 -35.77 26.82
C THR A 80 -43.64 -34.75 26.02
N ASP A 81 -44.91 -35.07 25.75
CA ASP A 81 -45.93 -34.12 25.30
C ASP A 81 -46.36 -33.15 26.44
N VAL A 82 -46.95 -32.00 26.08
CA VAL A 82 -48.36 -31.60 26.42
C VAL A 82 -48.53 -30.06 26.42
N LYS A 83 -49.36 -29.57 25.48
CA LYS A 83 -50.41 -28.49 25.52
C LYS A 83 -50.20 -27.23 26.39
N GLY A 84 -50.67 -26.03 26.00
CA GLY A 84 -51.47 -25.63 24.82
C GLY A 84 -52.53 -24.55 25.15
N GLY A 85 -53.17 -23.99 24.12
CA GLY A 85 -54.14 -22.86 24.21
C GLY A 85 -53.53 -21.55 23.70
N LYS A 86 -54.01 -20.83 22.67
CA LYS A 86 -55.28 -20.77 21.89
C LYS A 86 -56.42 -19.93 22.50
N THR A 87 -56.44 -18.66 22.10
CA THR A 87 -57.59 -17.81 21.71
C THR A 87 -57.02 -16.84 20.65
N ASP A 88 -57.43 -16.78 19.38
CA ASP A 88 -58.76 -16.71 18.74
C ASP A 88 -59.34 -15.29 18.67
N ASP A 89 -60.08 -15.03 17.57
CA ASP A 89 -60.89 -13.86 17.20
C ASP A 89 -60.16 -12.58 16.72
N ALA A 90 -60.64 -11.82 15.72
CA ALA A 90 -61.60 -12.08 14.62
C ALA A 90 -61.57 -10.93 13.55
N ASP A 91 -62.19 -11.18 12.38
CA ASP A 91 -62.69 -10.25 11.32
C ASP A 91 -61.63 -9.38 10.57
N ALA A 92 -61.64 -9.20 9.22
CA ALA A 92 -62.65 -9.15 8.14
C ALA A 92 -63.39 -7.80 7.98
N ASP A 93 -63.83 -7.35 6.80
CA ASP A 93 -63.72 -7.88 5.41
C ASP A 93 -62.59 -7.13 4.60
N ASP A 94 -62.56 -6.74 3.31
CA ASP A 94 -63.49 -6.75 2.15
C ASP A 94 -62.72 -6.63 0.78
N ALA A 95 -63.44 -6.75 -0.34
CA ALA A 95 -63.19 -6.52 -1.79
C ALA A 95 -61.90 -5.78 -2.28
N ASP A 96 -61.13 -6.25 -3.27
CA ASP A 96 -61.37 -6.59 -4.72
C ASP A 96 -61.19 -5.40 -5.71
N ASP A 97 -60.26 -5.53 -6.68
CA ASP A 97 -60.49 -5.22 -8.12
C ASP A 97 -59.42 -5.91 -9.00
N ASP A 98 -59.76 -6.18 -10.26
CA ASP A 98 -58.99 -7.00 -11.23
C ASP A 98 -58.18 -6.18 -12.25
N SER A 99 -57.07 -6.75 -12.75
CA SER A 99 -56.72 -6.67 -14.18
C SER A 99 -55.65 -7.70 -14.60
N ASP A 100 -56.05 -8.69 -15.40
CA ASP A 100 -55.12 -9.51 -16.19
C ASP A 100 -54.42 -8.65 -17.26
N GLU A 101 -53.14 -8.90 -17.51
CA GLU A 101 -52.71 -9.04 -18.89
C GLU A 101 -51.64 -10.15 -19.06
N LYS A 102 -51.94 -11.13 -19.90
CA LYS A 102 -51.04 -12.22 -20.28
C LYS A 102 -50.80 -12.17 -21.78
N SER A 103 -49.53 -12.09 -22.19
CA SER A 103 -49.10 -12.47 -23.53
C SER A 103 -47.81 -13.29 -23.43
N ALA A 104 -47.61 -14.24 -24.34
CA ALA A 104 -46.57 -15.24 -24.23
C ALA A 104 -46.01 -15.68 -25.59
N SER A 105 -44.79 -16.24 -25.56
CA SER A 105 -44.13 -16.99 -26.64
C SER A 105 -43.74 -16.20 -27.91
N GLY A 106 -42.46 -15.83 -27.98
CA GLY A 106 -41.78 -15.45 -29.22
C GLY A 106 -40.28 -15.82 -29.17
N ALA A 107 -39.94 -17.07 -29.48
CA ALA A 107 -38.55 -17.53 -29.44
C ALA A 107 -37.79 -17.17 -30.73
N HIS A 108 -36.68 -16.43 -30.61
CA HIS A 108 -35.78 -16.14 -31.72
C HIS A 108 -34.33 -16.54 -31.40
N PHE A 109 -33.81 -17.46 -32.21
CA PHE A 109 -32.41 -17.87 -32.26
C PHE A 109 -31.69 -17.07 -33.35
N VAL A 110 -30.55 -16.46 -33.02
CA VAL A 110 -29.70 -15.67 -33.93
C VAL A 110 -28.23 -16.08 -33.66
N PRO A 111 -27.38 -16.25 -34.69
CA PRO A 111 -26.15 -17.06 -34.57
C PRO A 111 -24.92 -16.28 -34.05
N PRO A 112 -23.85 -16.99 -33.63
CA PRO A 112 -22.60 -16.35 -33.20
C PRO A 112 -21.80 -15.76 -34.37
N SER A 113 -21.66 -14.44 -34.39
CA SER A 113 -20.78 -13.72 -35.34
C SER A 113 -19.43 -13.39 -34.71
N THR A 114 -18.44 -14.20 -35.05
CA THR A 114 -17.10 -13.78 -35.51
C THR A 114 -16.50 -12.49 -34.93
N ARG A 115 -15.49 -12.68 -34.09
CA ARG A 115 -14.39 -11.72 -33.83
C ARG A 115 -13.63 -11.46 -35.13
N GLU A 116 -13.72 -10.25 -35.67
CA GLU A 116 -12.80 -9.75 -36.71
C GLU A 116 -12.06 -8.50 -36.21
N THR A 117 -10.84 -8.31 -36.73
CA THR A 117 -9.92 -7.24 -36.38
C THR A 117 -9.83 -6.23 -37.52
N SER A 118 -10.11 -4.96 -37.25
CA SER A 118 -9.91 -3.86 -38.20
C SER A 118 -9.08 -2.74 -37.56
N SER A 119 -7.76 -2.90 -37.62
CA SER A 119 -6.82 -1.78 -37.62
C SER A 119 -6.95 -0.97 -38.93
N GLU A 120 -6.23 0.16 -39.00
CA GLU A 120 -6.20 1.17 -40.10
C GLU A 120 -7.16 2.35 -39.93
N SER A 121 -6.64 3.42 -39.32
CA SER A 121 -6.96 4.81 -39.71
C SER A 121 -5.71 5.67 -39.47
N LEU A 122 -4.90 5.82 -40.51
CA LEU A 122 -3.76 6.74 -40.52
C LEU A 122 -4.27 8.17 -40.75
N VAL A 123 -3.97 9.09 -39.84
CA VAL A 123 -4.17 10.53 -40.06
C VAL A 123 -2.85 11.14 -40.52
N THR A 124 -2.88 11.82 -41.66
CA THR A 124 -1.72 12.49 -42.26
C THR A 124 -1.45 13.83 -41.58
N ILE A 125 -0.20 14.05 -41.18
CA ILE A 125 0.33 15.39 -40.89
C ILE A 125 0.53 16.12 -42.24
N ASP A 126 0.14 17.38 -42.31
CA ASP A 126 0.36 18.26 -43.45
C ASP A 126 1.19 19.48 -43.01
N THR A 127 2.16 19.92 -43.81
CA THR A 127 3.18 20.91 -43.39
C THR A 127 3.45 21.99 -44.42
N ALA A 128 2.95 23.20 -44.14
CA ALA A 128 3.26 24.44 -44.85
C ALA A 128 2.88 25.66 -43.96
N ALA A 129 3.51 26.83 -44.05
CA ALA A 129 4.83 27.20 -44.56
C ALA A 129 5.20 28.60 -44.00
N LEU A 130 6.48 28.95 -43.97
CA LEU A 130 6.97 30.24 -43.47
C LEU A 130 6.58 31.43 -44.36
N VAL A 131 6.26 32.57 -43.73
CA VAL A 131 6.42 33.92 -44.30
C VAL A 131 6.94 34.83 -43.17
N GLU A 132 7.96 35.63 -43.46
CA GLU A 132 8.57 36.63 -42.58
C GLU A 132 7.96 38.01 -42.86
N ASP A 133 7.96 38.94 -41.89
CA ASP A 133 8.07 40.39 -42.11
C ASP A 133 8.44 41.07 -40.77
N ASP A 134 9.33 42.07 -40.82
CA ASP A 134 9.84 42.84 -39.67
C ASP A 134 8.91 44.01 -39.28
N ASP A 135 8.96 44.47 -38.01
CA ASP A 135 9.07 45.91 -37.68
C ASP A 135 9.25 46.13 -36.14
N GLU A 136 10.29 46.87 -35.76
CA GLU A 136 10.50 47.42 -34.40
C GLU A 136 10.22 48.94 -34.39
N PRO A 137 9.89 49.54 -33.22
CA PRO A 137 10.83 50.56 -32.74
C PRO A 137 10.93 50.74 -31.20
N VAL A 138 12.16 50.56 -30.68
CA VAL A 138 12.87 51.37 -29.64
C VAL A 138 12.09 52.28 -28.66
N ALA A 139 12.16 51.89 -27.37
CA ALA A 139 12.74 52.60 -26.20
C ALA A 139 12.38 54.06 -25.80
N ASP A 140 12.25 54.27 -24.48
CA ASP A 140 12.77 55.41 -23.70
C ASP A 140 12.71 55.09 -22.16
N ASP A 141 13.88 55.17 -21.48
CA ASP A 141 14.25 55.46 -20.06
C ASP A 141 13.16 55.83 -19.01
N ASP A 142 13.24 55.67 -17.66
CA ASP A 142 14.16 55.12 -16.60
C ASP A 142 13.53 55.55 -15.20
N PRO A 143 14.05 55.39 -13.95
CA PRO A 143 14.79 54.34 -13.21
C PRO A 143 14.05 53.83 -11.92
N ASP A 144 14.79 53.17 -11.00
CA ASP A 144 14.64 53.13 -9.52
C ASP A 144 13.61 52.19 -8.86
N VAL A 145 13.93 50.88 -8.82
CA VAL A 145 13.73 50.01 -7.64
C VAL A 145 15.02 49.21 -7.41
N PRO A 146 15.58 49.12 -6.18
CA PRO A 146 16.76 48.30 -5.94
C PRO A 146 16.42 46.81 -6.03
N VAL A 147 17.30 46.05 -6.67
CA VAL A 147 17.35 44.58 -6.59
C VAL A 147 18.17 44.23 -5.35
N ASP A 148 17.63 43.39 -4.47
CA ASP A 148 18.43 42.70 -3.46
C ASP A 148 18.94 41.40 -4.12
N ASP A 149 20.23 41.35 -4.44
CA ASP A 149 20.89 40.20 -5.11
C ASP A 149 21.09 39.03 -4.12
N ASP A 150 20.12 38.13 -4.02
CA ASP A 150 20.25 36.80 -3.36
C ASP A 150 19.60 35.67 -4.19
N ASP A 151 19.64 35.79 -5.54
CA ASP A 151 19.35 34.69 -6.47
C ASP A 151 20.54 33.70 -6.51
N ASP A 152 20.64 32.82 -5.52
CA ASP A 152 21.45 31.58 -5.66
C ASP A 152 20.68 30.64 -6.61
N PRO A 153 21.30 30.11 -7.69
CA PRO A 153 20.57 29.31 -8.66
C PRO A 153 20.14 27.99 -8.01
N ALA A 154 18.83 27.70 -8.05
CA ALA A 154 18.26 26.48 -7.50
C ALA A 154 19.00 25.23 -8.03
N ASP A 155 19.65 24.50 -7.12
CA ASP A 155 20.31 23.23 -7.44
C ASP A 155 19.22 22.19 -7.72
N PRO A 156 19.29 21.41 -8.80
CA PRO A 156 18.26 20.43 -9.16
C PRO A 156 18.35 19.12 -8.33
N ASP A 157 19.11 19.12 -7.25
CA ASP A 157 19.49 17.93 -6.46
C ASP A 157 18.83 17.91 -5.05
N ASP A 158 17.81 18.75 -4.79
CA ASP A 158 17.01 18.80 -3.54
C ASP A 158 16.20 17.49 -3.24
N ASP A 159 16.32 16.47 -4.09
CA ASP A 159 15.81 15.10 -3.86
C ASP A 159 16.67 14.28 -2.86
N ASP A 160 17.90 14.72 -2.52
CA ASP A 160 18.83 13.95 -1.67
C ASP A 160 18.29 13.68 -0.24
N ASP A 161 17.44 14.57 0.28
CA ASP A 161 16.79 14.50 1.61
C ASP A 161 15.87 13.24 1.76
N ASP A 162 15.52 12.57 0.66
CA ASP A 162 14.62 11.40 0.63
C ASP A 162 15.32 10.04 0.87
N THR A 163 16.66 9.98 0.93
CA THR A 163 17.38 8.69 1.14
C THR A 163 18.32 8.67 2.33
N ASP A 164 18.42 9.76 3.08
CA ASP A 164 19.40 9.99 4.15
C ASP A 164 19.33 8.93 5.28
N THR A 165 18.12 8.46 5.62
CA THR A 165 17.91 7.36 6.59
C THR A 165 18.42 6.01 6.08
N VAL A 166 18.30 5.74 4.77
CA VAL A 166 18.76 4.49 4.15
C VAL A 166 20.29 4.49 4.01
N GLN A 167 20.90 5.64 3.73
CA GLN A 167 22.35 5.79 3.79
C GLN A 167 22.88 5.62 5.23
N LEU A 168 22.21 6.21 6.22
CA LEU A 168 22.55 6.01 7.64
C LEU A 168 22.47 4.51 8.02
N ALA A 169 21.45 3.78 7.56
CA ALA A 169 21.35 2.33 7.77
C ALA A 169 22.51 1.56 7.11
N ILE A 170 22.93 1.93 5.90
CA ILE A 170 24.10 1.35 5.21
C ILE A 170 25.38 1.59 6.01
N ASP A 171 25.61 2.81 6.50
CA ASP A 171 26.77 3.17 7.32
C ASP A 171 26.77 2.40 8.66
N GLN A 172 25.61 2.29 9.32
CA GLN A 172 25.45 1.49 10.55
C GLN A 172 25.69 -0.01 10.30
N LEU A 173 25.28 -0.55 9.15
CA LEU A 173 25.55 -1.95 8.77
C LEU A 173 27.02 -2.22 8.50
N ASP A 174 27.74 -1.33 7.82
CA ASP A 174 29.20 -1.49 7.63
C ASP A 174 29.95 -1.35 8.97
N GLN A 175 29.58 -0.39 9.83
CA GLN A 175 30.13 -0.26 11.18
C GLN A 175 29.85 -1.51 12.05
N ALA A 176 28.63 -2.06 12.02
CA ALA A 176 28.28 -3.30 12.72
C ALA A 176 29.09 -4.50 12.19
N ARG A 177 29.39 -4.54 10.89
CA ARG A 177 30.27 -5.55 10.28
C ARG A 177 31.74 -5.36 10.69
N GLU A 178 32.26 -4.14 10.75
CA GLU A 178 33.63 -3.88 11.22
C GLU A 178 33.80 -4.25 12.70
N ASP A 179 32.89 -3.81 13.58
CA ASP A 179 32.93 -4.13 15.02
C ASP A 179 32.78 -5.63 15.27
N LEU A 180 31.88 -6.30 14.55
CA LEU A 180 31.72 -7.75 14.64
C LEU A 180 32.97 -8.50 14.13
N TYR A 181 33.67 -7.99 13.12
CA TYR A 181 34.95 -8.55 12.70
C TYR A 181 36.03 -8.33 13.77
N ALA A 182 36.14 -7.10 14.29
CA ALA A 182 37.12 -6.73 15.31
C ALA A 182 36.95 -7.55 16.60
N ALA A 183 35.73 -7.69 17.09
CA ALA A 183 35.36 -8.47 18.28
C ALA A 183 35.54 -10.00 18.12
N THR A 184 35.87 -10.49 16.93
CA THR A 184 35.96 -11.92 16.63
C THR A 184 37.26 -12.33 15.93
N TRP A 185 37.32 -12.22 14.60
CA TRP A 185 38.49 -12.57 13.81
C TRP A 185 39.66 -11.61 14.02
N GLY A 186 39.39 -10.32 14.25
CA GLY A 186 40.38 -9.28 14.53
C GLY A 186 41.14 -9.50 15.84
N ASP A 187 40.43 -9.86 16.91
CA ASP A 187 41.01 -10.30 18.21
C ASP A 187 41.62 -11.72 18.16
N GLY A 188 41.52 -12.42 17.01
CA GLY A 188 42.02 -13.79 16.84
C GLY A 188 41.16 -14.86 17.52
N ASN A 189 39.95 -14.51 17.97
CA ASN A 189 39.02 -15.44 18.61
C ASN A 189 38.32 -16.32 17.57
N PHE A 190 38.98 -17.42 17.21
CA PHE A 190 38.51 -18.39 16.21
C PHE A 190 37.09 -18.94 16.46
N LEU A 191 36.66 -19.11 17.72
CA LEU A 191 35.32 -19.65 18.03
C LEU A 191 34.22 -18.60 17.82
N ALA A 192 34.44 -17.37 18.27
CA ALA A 192 33.54 -16.26 17.99
C ALA A 192 33.53 -15.95 16.48
N GLY A 193 34.69 -16.03 15.82
CA GLY A 193 34.81 -15.86 14.37
C GLY A 193 33.96 -16.84 13.57
N LEU A 194 33.99 -18.13 13.91
CA LEU A 194 33.13 -19.13 13.28
C LEU A 194 31.63 -18.86 13.52
N ALA A 195 31.25 -18.35 14.69
CA ALA A 195 29.87 -17.96 14.96
C ALA A 195 29.45 -16.71 14.14
N ALA A 196 30.35 -15.75 13.96
CA ALA A 196 30.10 -14.50 13.25
C ALA A 196 29.94 -14.64 11.73
N ILE A 197 30.29 -15.78 11.12
CA ILE A 197 30.15 -15.99 9.66
C ILE A 197 28.72 -15.73 9.18
N LEU A 198 27.71 -16.23 9.90
CA LEU A 198 26.32 -16.07 9.47
C LEU A 198 25.81 -14.63 9.61
N PRO A 199 25.95 -13.93 10.76
CA PRO A 199 25.62 -12.50 10.83
C PRO A 199 26.37 -11.65 9.80
N GLN A 200 27.69 -11.85 9.60
CA GLN A 200 28.47 -11.13 8.59
C GLN A 200 27.89 -11.30 7.16
N MET A 201 27.47 -12.51 6.81
CA MET A 201 26.82 -12.77 5.51
C MET A 201 25.43 -12.14 5.38
N MET A 202 24.69 -12.00 6.49
CA MET A 202 23.36 -11.37 6.48
C MET A 202 23.48 -9.84 6.42
N LEU A 203 24.31 -9.23 7.26
CA LEU A 203 24.53 -7.78 7.26
C LEU A 203 25.03 -7.26 5.91
N GLY A 204 26.04 -7.91 5.33
CA GLY A 204 26.52 -7.54 3.99
C GLY A 204 25.51 -7.84 2.88
N GLY A 205 24.56 -8.75 3.12
CA GLY A 205 23.44 -9.01 2.21
C GLY A 205 22.33 -7.96 2.30
N ALA A 206 22.02 -7.49 3.52
CA ALA A 206 21.07 -6.41 3.78
C ALA A 206 21.55 -5.11 3.17
N GLN A 207 22.80 -4.73 3.46
CA GLN A 207 23.47 -3.56 2.90
C GLN A 207 23.41 -3.56 1.36
N THR A 208 23.87 -4.62 0.71
CA THR A 208 23.80 -4.77 -0.76
C THR A 208 22.38 -4.93 -1.32
N ASN A 209 21.34 -5.06 -0.49
CA ASN A 209 19.96 -4.92 -0.92
C ASN A 209 19.44 -3.47 -0.80
N LEU A 210 19.90 -2.70 0.20
CA LEU A 210 19.60 -1.27 0.36
C LEU A 210 20.35 -0.40 -0.66
N GLU A 211 21.68 -0.58 -0.80
CA GLU A 211 22.53 0.04 -1.85
C GLU A 211 21.86 -0.10 -3.23
N ARG A 212 21.42 -1.33 -3.55
CA ARG A 212 20.76 -1.66 -4.81
C ARG A 212 19.32 -1.17 -4.93
N TRP A 213 18.68 -0.73 -3.86
CA TRP A 213 17.42 -0.01 -3.98
C TRP A 213 17.71 1.46 -4.34
N MET A 214 18.60 2.13 -3.60
CA MET A 214 19.01 3.53 -3.85
C MET A 214 19.51 3.72 -5.29
N ASP A 215 20.51 2.94 -5.72
CA ASP A 215 21.10 2.92 -7.08
C ASP A 215 20.08 2.82 -8.24
N ASN A 216 18.86 2.35 -7.97
CA ASN A 216 17.95 1.84 -8.99
C ASN A 216 16.51 2.33 -8.89
N HIS A 217 16.07 2.97 -7.80
CA HIS A 217 14.65 3.27 -7.62
C HIS A 217 14.11 4.23 -8.69
N ALA A 218 14.64 5.44 -8.78
CA ALA A 218 14.25 6.43 -9.79
C ALA A 218 14.52 5.90 -11.21
N ARG A 219 15.67 5.26 -11.42
CA ARG A 219 16.04 4.66 -12.71
C ARG A 219 15.03 3.62 -13.20
N LEU A 220 14.44 2.82 -12.31
CA LEU A 220 13.40 1.85 -12.68
C LEU A 220 12.06 2.51 -13.06
N GLN A 221 11.73 3.67 -12.47
CA GLN A 221 10.57 4.47 -12.89
C GLN A 221 10.82 5.06 -14.29
N GLN A 222 11.99 5.65 -14.55
CA GLN A 222 12.36 6.17 -15.86
C GLN A 222 12.36 5.07 -16.94
N GLU A 223 13.05 3.96 -16.71
CA GLU A 223 13.08 2.81 -17.63
C GLU A 223 11.67 2.26 -17.91
N PHE A 224 10.73 2.38 -16.97
CA PHE A 224 9.34 1.98 -17.18
C PHE A 224 8.65 2.91 -18.20
N VAL A 225 8.81 4.24 -18.06
CA VAL A 225 8.20 5.24 -18.96
C VAL A 225 8.77 5.11 -20.37
N GLU A 226 10.09 5.02 -20.51
CA GLU A 226 10.77 4.84 -21.79
C GLU A 226 10.31 3.56 -22.53
N THR A 227 9.96 2.51 -21.78
CA THR A 227 9.53 1.22 -22.36
C THR A 227 8.03 1.11 -22.63
N LEU A 228 7.19 2.10 -22.32
CA LEU A 228 5.72 2.04 -22.49
C LEU A 228 5.26 1.53 -23.88
N ASN A 229 5.96 1.94 -24.95
CA ASN A 229 5.65 1.52 -26.33
C ASN A 229 6.13 0.10 -26.69
N ASN A 230 6.81 -0.60 -25.77
CA ASN A 230 7.29 -1.98 -25.92
C ASN A 230 6.74 -2.86 -24.77
N PRO A 231 5.58 -3.51 -24.95
CA PRO A 231 4.93 -4.29 -23.89
C PRO A 231 5.79 -5.39 -23.26
N PHE A 232 6.76 -5.96 -23.99
CA PHE A 232 7.65 -6.98 -23.43
C PHE A 232 8.74 -6.38 -22.53
N ALA A 233 9.36 -5.27 -22.95
CA ALA A 233 10.35 -4.58 -22.13
C ALA A 233 9.68 -3.98 -20.88
N ASN A 234 8.55 -3.30 -21.03
CA ASN A 234 7.80 -2.73 -19.91
C ASN A 234 7.30 -3.81 -18.91
N ALA A 235 6.94 -5.01 -19.40
CA ALA A 235 6.65 -6.15 -18.53
C ALA A 235 7.87 -6.61 -17.70
N ILE A 236 9.09 -6.56 -18.25
CA ILE A 236 10.33 -6.84 -17.51
C ILE A 236 10.61 -5.74 -16.48
N ILE A 237 10.42 -4.46 -16.82
CA ILE A 237 10.67 -3.37 -15.85
C ILE A 237 9.70 -3.46 -14.66
N ARG A 238 8.42 -3.80 -14.87
CA ARG A 238 7.48 -4.11 -13.78
C ARG A 238 8.01 -5.19 -12.85
N MET A 239 8.54 -6.29 -13.40
CA MET A 239 9.15 -7.35 -12.58
C MET A 239 10.40 -6.85 -11.84
N ARG A 240 11.19 -5.93 -12.41
CA ARG A 240 12.32 -5.31 -11.71
C ARG A 240 11.87 -4.38 -10.58
N ILE A 241 10.81 -3.59 -10.76
CA ILE A 241 10.21 -2.75 -9.71
C ILE A 241 9.71 -3.62 -8.55
N GLU A 242 8.86 -4.63 -8.80
CA GLU A 242 8.37 -5.53 -7.75
C GLU A 242 9.54 -6.25 -7.05
N ASN A 243 10.60 -6.62 -7.79
CA ASN A 243 11.82 -7.16 -7.19
C ASN A 243 12.61 -6.15 -6.35
N SER A 244 12.54 -4.85 -6.66
CA SER A 244 13.15 -3.77 -5.87
C SER A 244 12.42 -3.58 -4.55
N ILE A 245 11.07 -3.56 -4.56
CA ILE A 245 10.26 -3.57 -3.33
C ILE A 245 10.63 -4.80 -2.47
N ASN A 246 10.74 -5.98 -3.11
CA ASN A 246 11.16 -7.19 -2.42
C ASN A 246 12.65 -7.23 -2.03
N ARG A 247 13.48 -6.22 -2.34
CA ARG A 247 14.87 -6.14 -1.80
C ARG A 247 14.89 -5.56 -0.40
N THR A 248 14.11 -4.52 -0.15
CA THR A 248 14.13 -3.81 1.13
C THR A 248 13.54 -4.69 2.25
N MET A 249 12.42 -5.36 1.99
CA MET A 249 11.88 -6.41 2.90
C MET A 249 12.90 -7.53 3.17
N ARG A 250 13.66 -7.96 2.15
CA ARG A 250 14.75 -8.95 2.34
C ARG A 250 15.96 -8.38 3.11
N ALA A 251 16.18 -7.07 3.11
CA ALA A 251 17.20 -6.47 3.96
C ALA A 251 16.76 -6.56 5.43
N GLN A 252 15.48 -6.29 5.72
CA GLN A 252 14.89 -6.46 7.05
C GLN A 252 14.95 -7.93 7.54
N ASP A 253 14.54 -8.91 6.71
CA ASP A 253 14.72 -10.36 6.97
C ASP A 253 16.17 -10.70 7.42
N GLN A 254 17.15 -10.02 6.82
CA GLN A 254 18.57 -10.27 7.05
C GLN A 254 19.11 -9.53 8.27
N MET A 255 18.63 -8.33 8.57
CA MET A 255 19.00 -7.58 9.77
C MET A 255 18.42 -8.25 11.03
N ASP A 256 17.14 -8.61 11.01
CA ASP A 256 16.47 -9.39 12.06
C ASP A 256 17.22 -10.69 12.39
N LEU A 257 17.58 -11.46 11.35
CA LEU A 257 18.33 -12.70 11.51
C LEU A 257 19.77 -12.45 11.99
N ALA A 258 20.38 -11.31 11.65
CA ALA A 258 21.71 -10.95 12.15
C ALA A 258 21.65 -10.56 13.63
N GLU A 259 20.73 -9.65 14.01
CA GLU A 259 20.47 -9.19 15.37
C GLU A 259 20.25 -10.39 16.30
N LYS A 260 19.32 -11.28 15.97
CA LYS A 260 19.02 -12.51 16.74
C LYS A 260 20.19 -13.51 16.83
N LEU A 261 21.17 -13.46 15.91
CA LEU A 261 22.35 -14.34 15.92
C LEU A 261 23.60 -13.73 16.59
N VAL A 262 23.75 -12.40 16.64
CA VAL A 262 24.90 -11.74 17.26
C VAL A 262 25.08 -12.07 18.76
N PRO A 263 24.03 -12.15 19.60
CA PRO A 263 24.14 -12.64 20.97
C PRO A 263 24.77 -14.04 21.12
N VAL A 264 24.62 -14.92 20.13
CA VAL A 264 25.26 -16.25 20.10
C VAL A 264 26.77 -16.13 19.86
N VAL A 265 27.21 -15.16 19.07
CA VAL A 265 28.63 -14.78 18.95
C VAL A 265 29.17 -14.33 20.31
N GLY A 266 28.36 -13.56 21.05
CA GLY A 266 28.63 -13.13 22.43
C GLY A 266 28.79 -14.26 23.46
N TRP A 267 28.44 -15.51 23.16
CA TRP A 267 28.74 -16.67 24.02
C TRP A 267 30.17 -17.18 23.87
N PHE A 268 30.83 -16.85 22.76
CA PHE A 268 32.21 -17.25 22.44
C PHE A 268 33.19 -16.07 22.44
N GLY A 269 32.69 -14.84 22.27
CA GLY A 269 33.43 -13.58 22.27
C GLY A 269 33.02 -12.62 23.40
N PRO A 270 33.33 -11.32 23.27
CA PRO A 270 32.96 -10.31 24.26
C PRO A 270 31.46 -9.99 24.20
N SER A 271 30.68 -10.52 25.15
CA SER A 271 29.21 -10.38 25.19
C SER A 271 28.71 -8.94 25.23
N THR A 272 29.47 -8.00 25.80
CA THR A 272 29.11 -6.57 25.81
C THR A 272 29.20 -5.95 24.42
N ALA A 273 30.24 -6.28 23.64
CA ALA A 273 30.35 -5.80 22.26
C ALA A 273 29.28 -6.44 21.38
N ALA A 274 28.96 -7.72 21.58
CA ALA A 274 27.84 -8.35 20.89
C ALA A 274 26.50 -7.64 21.17
N ALA A 275 26.23 -7.23 22.41
CA ALA A 275 25.03 -6.45 22.73
C ALA A 275 25.02 -5.05 22.08
N GLN A 276 26.19 -4.41 21.92
CA GLN A 276 26.31 -3.12 21.25
C GLN A 276 26.13 -3.24 19.73
N ILE A 277 26.69 -4.30 19.12
CA ILE A 277 26.49 -4.63 17.71
C ILE A 277 25.03 -4.96 17.42
N ALA A 278 24.34 -5.71 18.30
CA ALA A 278 22.91 -5.98 18.15
C ALA A 278 22.08 -4.69 18.15
N ALA A 279 22.32 -3.78 19.10
CA ALA A 279 21.64 -2.48 19.14
C ALA A 279 21.94 -1.60 17.90
N LEU A 280 23.14 -1.69 17.32
CA LEU A 280 23.46 -0.98 16.08
C LEU A 280 22.73 -1.57 14.85
N ILE A 281 22.40 -2.86 14.87
CA ILE A 281 21.58 -3.53 13.83
C ILE A 281 20.09 -3.20 14.03
N ASP A 282 19.64 -3.08 15.27
CA ASP A 282 18.30 -2.59 15.66
C ASP A 282 18.08 -1.17 15.10
N GLU A 283 18.98 -0.23 15.40
CA GLU A 283 18.96 1.13 14.84
C GLU A 283 19.02 1.14 13.29
N ALA A 284 19.84 0.27 12.67
CA ALA A 284 19.92 0.15 11.22
C ALA A 284 18.65 -0.46 10.58
N SER A 285 17.89 -1.26 11.35
CA SER A 285 16.64 -1.85 10.89
C SER A 285 15.57 -0.76 10.78
N ASP A 286 15.38 0.03 11.85
CA ASP A 286 14.49 1.20 11.85
C ASP A 286 14.83 2.18 10.73
N ASN A 287 16.10 2.58 10.60
CA ASN A 287 16.55 3.52 9.57
C ASN A 287 16.40 2.94 8.14
N GLY A 288 16.60 1.63 7.99
CA GLY A 288 16.51 0.92 6.70
C GLY A 288 15.09 0.50 6.28
N LEU A 289 14.04 0.93 6.99
CA LEU A 289 12.65 0.61 6.64
C LEU A 289 12.14 1.46 5.47
N VAL A 290 12.36 0.97 4.25
CA VAL A 290 11.96 1.66 3.01
C VAL A 290 10.50 1.40 2.62
N TYR A 291 10.05 0.14 2.71
CA TYR A 291 8.69 -0.27 2.32
C TYR A 291 8.12 -1.28 3.30
N GLU A 292 6.84 -1.16 3.58
CA GLU A 292 6.03 -2.18 4.24
C GLU A 292 4.75 -2.44 3.41
N ILE A 293 4.30 -3.70 3.33
CA ILE A 293 3.16 -4.11 2.50
C ILE A 293 2.03 -4.65 3.38
N LEU A 294 1.00 -3.81 3.58
CA LEU A 294 -0.19 -4.19 4.34
C LEU A 294 -1.19 -4.93 3.45
N ASP A 295 -1.66 -6.09 3.92
CA ASP A 295 -2.81 -6.80 3.33
C ASP A 295 -4.07 -5.92 3.42
N MET A 296 -4.81 -5.82 2.32
CA MET A 296 -5.91 -4.86 2.17
C MET A 296 -7.20 -5.55 1.71
N ASP A 297 -8.25 -5.54 2.53
CA ASP A 297 -9.59 -5.95 2.09
C ASP A 297 -10.36 -4.76 1.50
N LEU A 298 -11.33 -5.07 0.65
CA LEU A 298 -12.43 -4.16 0.36
C LEU A 298 -13.67 -4.74 1.03
N GLN A 299 -14.23 -4.03 1.99
CA GLN A 299 -15.43 -4.45 2.69
C GLN A 299 -16.71 -3.91 2.02
N TYR A 300 -17.86 -4.43 2.46
CA TYR A 300 -19.17 -3.89 2.09
C TYR A 300 -19.58 -2.80 3.09
N ARG A 301 -20.22 -1.73 2.60
CA ARG A 301 -20.90 -0.73 3.44
C ARG A 301 -21.98 -1.39 4.31
N ALA A 302 -22.20 -0.84 5.51
CA ALA A 302 -23.11 -1.38 6.53
C ALA A 302 -24.57 -1.54 6.06
N ASP A 303 -25.01 -0.73 5.09
CA ASP A 303 -26.35 -0.73 4.51
C ASP A 303 -26.65 -1.90 3.54
N GLY A 304 -25.67 -2.77 3.27
CA GLY A 304 -25.85 -4.00 2.49
C GLY A 304 -25.78 -3.83 0.97
N TYR A 305 -25.16 -2.75 0.48
CA TYR A 305 -24.82 -2.62 -0.95
C TYR A 305 -23.97 -3.80 -1.45
N ARG A 306 -24.05 -4.08 -2.76
CA ARG A 306 -23.39 -5.26 -3.40
C ARG A 306 -22.08 -4.94 -4.13
N VAL A 307 -21.55 -3.74 -3.93
CA VAL A 307 -20.20 -3.34 -4.33
C VAL A 307 -19.36 -3.25 -3.06
N ARG A 308 -18.05 -3.46 -3.18
CA ARG A 308 -17.11 -3.26 -2.09
C ARG A 308 -16.28 -2.02 -2.42
N THR A 309 -16.16 -1.15 -1.45
CA THR A 309 -15.71 0.26 -1.58
C THR A 309 -14.78 0.61 -0.43
N GLU A 310 -15.16 0.20 0.79
CA GLU A 310 -14.42 0.45 2.02
C GLU A 310 -13.02 -0.21 1.97
N THR A 311 -11.98 0.59 1.75
CA THR A 311 -10.58 0.12 1.76
C THR A 311 -10.12 -0.08 3.19
N VAL A 312 -9.85 -1.31 3.60
CA VAL A 312 -9.57 -1.65 5.00
C VAL A 312 -8.20 -2.32 5.14
N VAL A 313 -7.40 -1.79 6.06
CA VAL A 313 -6.14 -2.36 6.55
C VAL A 313 -6.26 -2.71 8.03
N TYR A 314 -5.32 -3.50 8.55
CA TYR A 314 -5.25 -3.85 9.98
C TYR A 314 -4.05 -3.14 10.63
N ILE A 315 -4.27 -2.54 11.79
CA ILE A 315 -3.25 -1.89 12.62
C ILE A 315 -3.47 -2.24 14.09
N SER A 316 -2.45 -2.17 14.94
CA SER A 316 -2.61 -2.16 16.41
C SER A 316 -2.42 -0.75 16.95
N ILE A 317 -3.10 -0.41 18.05
CA ILE A 317 -2.97 0.87 18.75
C ILE A 317 -2.54 0.59 20.20
N ASN A 318 -1.43 1.19 20.62
CA ASN A 318 -0.84 1.04 21.96
C ASN A 318 -0.61 -0.42 22.39
N GLY A 319 -0.28 -1.31 21.45
CA GLY A 319 -0.09 -2.75 21.72
C GLY A 319 -1.39 -3.53 22.00
N GLY A 320 -2.54 -3.04 21.53
CA GLY A 320 -3.79 -3.81 21.47
C GLY A 320 -3.77 -4.93 20.41
N ASP A 321 -4.84 -5.71 20.33
CA ASP A 321 -5.03 -6.67 19.23
C ASP A 321 -5.20 -5.93 17.89
N PRO A 322 -4.60 -6.40 16.76
CA PRO A 322 -4.77 -5.76 15.45
C PRO A 322 -6.24 -5.66 15.01
N VAL A 323 -6.66 -4.46 14.63
CA VAL A 323 -8.05 -4.08 14.37
C VAL A 323 -8.22 -3.52 12.95
N PRO A 324 -9.32 -3.85 12.24
CA PRO A 324 -9.60 -3.30 10.91
C PRO A 324 -9.96 -1.81 11.00
N VAL A 325 -9.29 -0.97 10.23
CA VAL A 325 -9.58 0.46 10.06
C VAL A 325 -9.84 0.81 8.58
N LEU A 326 -10.80 1.71 8.33
CA LEU A 326 -11.01 2.30 7.01
C LEU A 326 -9.82 3.21 6.70
N LEU A 327 -9.13 2.97 5.60
CA LEU A 327 -8.13 3.87 5.03
C LEU A 327 -8.87 4.95 4.24
N ASP A 328 -8.85 6.18 4.73
CA ASP A 328 -9.66 7.30 4.24
C ASP A 328 -8.75 8.44 3.78
N SER A 329 -8.61 8.65 2.47
CA SER A 329 -7.85 9.78 1.94
C SER A 329 -8.64 11.10 1.91
N GLY A 330 -9.94 11.11 2.23
CA GLY A 330 -10.75 12.32 2.37
C GLY A 330 -10.56 13.07 3.70
N SER A 331 -9.97 12.44 4.72
CA SER A 331 -9.75 13.00 6.06
C SER A 331 -8.31 12.82 6.58
N LEU A 332 -8.01 13.44 7.72
CA LEU A 332 -6.72 13.37 8.42
C LEU A 332 -6.87 12.85 9.87
N GLY A 333 -6.05 11.86 10.23
CA GLY A 333 -5.92 11.33 11.59
C GLY A 333 -6.75 10.09 11.91
N LEU A 334 -6.35 9.33 12.92
CA LEU A 334 -7.04 8.10 13.34
C LEU A 334 -8.10 8.38 14.41
N VAL A 335 -9.37 8.15 14.09
CA VAL A 335 -10.46 7.98 15.06
C VAL A 335 -10.68 6.50 15.31
N ILE A 336 -10.62 6.06 16.57
CA ILE A 336 -10.70 4.63 16.95
C ILE A 336 -11.65 4.41 18.13
N ASP A 337 -12.38 3.30 18.10
CA ASP A 337 -13.17 2.83 19.23
C ASP A 337 -12.25 2.40 20.41
N PRO A 338 -12.47 2.90 21.64
CA PRO A 338 -11.66 2.59 22.82
C PRO A 338 -11.55 1.10 23.15
N GLN A 339 -12.46 0.22 22.69
CA GLN A 339 -12.37 -1.22 23.00
C GLN A 339 -11.19 -1.92 22.31
N TYR A 340 -10.57 -1.31 21.29
CA TYR A 340 -9.43 -1.87 20.54
C TYR A 340 -8.08 -1.23 20.87
N VAL A 341 -8.03 -0.26 21.78
CA VAL A 341 -6.79 0.41 22.17
C VAL A 341 -6.19 -0.26 23.40
N GLY A 342 -4.89 -0.59 23.34
CA GLY A 342 -4.17 -1.12 24.50
C GLY A 342 -4.24 -0.16 25.69
N THR A 343 -4.65 -0.63 26.87
CA THR A 343 -4.88 0.25 28.04
C THR A 343 -3.64 0.46 28.92
N GLU A 344 -2.54 -0.25 28.67
CA GLU A 344 -1.32 -0.13 29.45
C GLU A 344 -0.54 1.14 29.05
N ASN A 345 -0.10 1.91 30.05
CA ASN A 345 0.71 3.13 29.90
C ASN A 345 0.18 4.27 28.98
N ILE A 346 -1.06 4.18 28.48
CA ILE A 346 -1.75 5.16 27.59
C ILE A 346 -1.84 6.61 28.12
N GLY A 347 -1.42 6.87 29.36
CA GLY A 347 -1.30 8.22 29.91
C GLY A 347 -2.64 8.91 30.20
N SER A 348 -2.82 10.09 29.62
CA SER A 348 -4.00 10.96 29.79
C SER A 348 -4.18 11.79 28.52
N PRO A 349 -5.39 12.31 28.24
CA PRO A 349 -5.63 13.10 27.04
C PRO A 349 -4.62 14.25 26.86
N THR A 350 -4.07 14.38 25.66
CA THR A 350 -3.07 15.40 25.31
C THR A 350 -3.69 16.76 24.97
N GLY A 351 -5.02 16.79 24.78
CA GLY A 351 -5.79 17.97 24.41
C GLY A 351 -7.24 17.94 24.90
N PRO A 352 -8.06 18.94 24.54
CA PRO A 352 -9.47 18.99 24.89
C PRO A 352 -10.29 17.92 24.15
N ARG A 353 -11.52 17.68 24.62
CA ARG A 353 -12.54 16.92 23.89
C ARG A 353 -12.75 17.52 22.49
N GLY A 354 -12.77 16.66 21.47
CA GLY A 354 -13.10 17.02 20.09
C GLY A 354 -14.42 16.41 19.61
N GLU A 355 -14.82 16.77 18.39
CA GLU A 355 -16.05 16.34 17.73
C GLU A 355 -15.73 15.94 16.27
N ALA A 356 -16.21 14.78 15.85
CA ALA A 356 -16.01 14.22 14.51
C ALA A 356 -17.36 13.83 13.89
N SER A 357 -17.44 13.90 12.56
CA SER A 357 -18.53 13.31 11.78
C SER A 357 -17.98 12.88 10.42
N TYR A 358 -18.49 11.78 9.87
CA TYR A 358 -18.05 11.19 8.61
C TYR A 358 -19.26 10.97 7.68
N GLY A 359 -19.01 10.83 6.38
CA GLY A 359 -20.08 10.65 5.39
C GLY A 359 -20.96 11.89 5.27
N ASP A 360 -22.27 11.73 5.48
CA ASP A 360 -23.28 12.79 5.34
C ASP A 360 -23.40 13.73 6.56
N GLY A 361 -22.55 13.55 7.58
CA GLY A 361 -22.57 14.35 8.80
C GLY A 361 -23.75 14.07 9.73
N SER A 362 -24.59 13.06 9.45
CA SER A 362 -25.79 12.75 10.23
C SER A 362 -25.50 12.24 11.65
N VAL A 363 -24.29 11.74 11.90
CA VAL A 363 -23.84 11.20 13.19
C VAL A 363 -22.62 11.94 13.70
N VAL A 364 -22.74 12.43 14.93
CA VAL A 364 -21.70 13.17 15.66
C VAL A 364 -21.04 12.25 16.68
N THR A 365 -19.73 12.14 16.62
CA THR A 365 -18.89 11.29 17.48
C THR A 365 -17.95 12.16 18.30
N TYR A 366 -18.02 12.06 19.62
CA TYR A 366 -17.10 12.74 20.53
C TYR A 366 -15.87 11.90 20.82
N TYR A 367 -14.71 12.55 20.98
CA TYR A 367 -13.43 11.89 21.25
C TYR A 367 -12.53 12.72 22.17
N HIS A 368 -11.48 12.07 22.69
CA HIS A 368 -10.33 12.73 23.29
C HIS A 368 -9.03 12.32 22.56
N PRO A 369 -8.11 13.27 22.27
CA PRO A 369 -6.82 12.95 21.69
C PRO A 369 -5.84 12.39 22.74
N TYR A 370 -5.07 11.38 22.36
CA TYR A 370 -4.01 10.76 23.17
C TYR A 370 -2.72 10.66 22.35
N GLY A 371 -1.57 10.86 23.00
CA GLY A 371 -0.26 10.51 22.45
C GLY A 371 0.01 9.02 22.69
N THR A 372 0.19 8.25 21.63
CA THR A 372 0.41 6.79 21.70
C THR A 372 1.03 6.26 20.40
N THR A 373 1.29 4.96 20.31
CA THR A 373 1.88 4.33 19.12
C THR A 373 0.83 3.61 18.27
N VAL A 374 1.11 3.51 16.97
CA VAL A 374 0.43 2.64 16.01
C VAL A 374 1.43 1.61 15.51
N THR A 375 1.06 0.33 15.51
CA THR A 375 1.87 -0.76 14.95
C THR A 375 1.22 -1.27 13.67
N VAL A 376 2.05 -1.49 12.65
CA VAL A 376 1.70 -2.00 11.31
C VAL A 376 2.51 -3.26 11.01
N GLY A 377 2.04 -4.09 10.08
CA GLY A 377 2.66 -5.40 9.84
C GLY A 377 2.53 -6.33 11.06
N ASP A 378 3.55 -7.15 11.32
CA ASP A 378 3.64 -8.01 12.50
C ASP A 378 4.27 -7.29 13.73
N ASP A 379 5.16 -6.32 13.53
CA ASP A 379 5.97 -5.69 14.60
C ASP A 379 6.36 -4.19 14.41
N ILE A 380 6.30 -3.63 13.20
CA ILE A 380 6.77 -2.26 12.91
C ILE A 380 5.91 -1.21 13.66
N THR A 381 6.52 -0.51 14.62
CA THR A 381 5.81 0.39 15.55
C THR A 381 6.22 1.84 15.37
N SER A 382 5.26 2.76 15.33
CA SER A 382 5.49 4.20 15.20
C SER A 382 6.13 4.83 16.44
N GLY A 383 6.72 6.01 16.27
CA GLY A 383 6.90 6.96 17.36
C GLY A 383 5.56 7.44 17.95
N GLU A 384 5.62 8.25 19.02
CA GLU A 384 4.40 8.80 19.64
C GLU A 384 3.65 9.72 18.65
N THR A 385 2.40 9.36 18.33
CA THR A 385 1.53 10.10 17.43
C THR A 385 0.15 10.32 18.07
N THR A 386 -0.65 11.23 17.51
CA THR A 386 -1.97 11.57 18.06
C THR A 386 -3.04 10.62 17.53
N VAL A 387 -3.66 9.86 18.44
CA VAL A 387 -4.82 9.01 18.15
C VAL A 387 -6.04 9.57 18.87
N LEU A 388 -7.19 9.60 18.17
CA LEU A 388 -8.45 10.15 18.66
C LEU A 388 -9.33 9.02 19.16
N ILE A 389 -9.40 8.87 20.49
CA ILE A 389 -10.14 7.77 21.12
C ILE A 389 -11.57 8.23 21.38
N VAL A 390 -12.53 7.51 20.81
CA VAL A 390 -13.96 7.80 20.91
C VAL A 390 -14.44 7.70 22.37
N ASP A 391 -15.26 8.64 22.82
CA ASP A 391 -15.87 8.60 24.14
C ASP A 391 -16.91 7.48 24.22
N LEU A 392 -17.00 6.81 25.38
CA LEU A 392 -17.91 5.67 25.61
C LEU A 392 -19.41 5.96 25.40
N GLU A 393 -19.82 7.24 25.34
CA GLU A 393 -21.19 7.63 25.00
C GLU A 393 -21.45 7.74 23.48
N SER A 394 -20.39 7.83 22.66
CA SER A 394 -20.43 7.91 21.19
C SER A 394 -20.03 6.61 20.50
N THR A 395 -19.42 5.63 21.20
CA THR A 395 -18.98 4.35 20.63
C THR A 395 -20.07 3.63 19.84
N TYR A 396 -21.28 3.50 20.38
CA TYR A 396 -22.40 2.80 19.70
C TYR A 396 -22.77 3.46 18.37
N SER A 397 -22.89 4.78 18.34
CA SER A 397 -23.26 5.52 17.12
C SER A 397 -22.13 5.51 16.08
N PHE A 398 -20.87 5.51 16.53
CA PHE A 398 -19.71 5.37 15.65
C PHE A 398 -19.65 3.96 15.02
N GLU A 399 -19.85 2.89 15.81
CA GLU A 399 -19.95 1.53 15.25
C GLU A 399 -21.17 1.36 14.33
N GLU A 400 -22.30 2.04 14.58
CA GLU A 400 -23.53 1.92 13.77
C GLU A 400 -23.40 2.57 12.38
N THR A 401 -22.57 3.60 12.21
CA THR A 401 -22.22 4.16 10.90
C THR A 401 -21.14 3.39 10.15
N ASN A 402 -20.26 2.70 10.88
CA ASN A 402 -19.08 2.04 10.33
C ASN A 402 -19.44 0.68 9.70
N GLY A 403 -18.57 0.20 8.80
CA GLY A 403 -18.68 -1.13 8.20
C GLY A 403 -18.21 -2.25 9.14
N GLY A 404 -17.46 -3.21 8.59
CA GLY A 404 -16.73 -4.20 9.40
C GLY A 404 -15.45 -3.64 10.05
N TYR A 405 -15.13 -2.36 9.84
CA TYR A 405 -14.02 -1.63 10.46
C TYR A 405 -14.42 -0.98 11.79
N ARG A 406 -13.43 -0.54 12.58
CA ARG A 406 -13.60 -0.03 13.95
C ARG A 406 -12.89 1.29 14.24
N GLY A 407 -12.19 1.80 13.25
CA GLY A 407 -11.68 3.16 13.22
C GLY A 407 -11.64 3.67 11.78
N VAL A 408 -11.53 4.99 11.64
CA VAL A 408 -11.23 5.65 10.37
C VAL A 408 -9.84 6.24 10.50
N LEU A 409 -8.94 5.81 9.62
CA LEU A 409 -7.57 6.25 9.51
C LEU A 409 -7.48 7.25 8.36
N GLY A 410 -7.63 8.52 8.70
CA GLY A 410 -7.46 9.64 7.78
C GLY A 410 -6.00 9.77 7.33
N VAL A 411 -5.75 9.52 6.04
CA VAL A 411 -4.42 9.55 5.40
C VAL A 411 -4.31 10.59 4.28
N GLY A 412 -5.32 11.43 4.08
CA GLY A 412 -5.24 12.52 3.11
C GLY A 412 -4.11 13.49 3.48
N PRO A 413 -3.06 13.66 2.66
CA PRO A 413 -2.08 14.72 2.88
C PRO A 413 -2.83 16.06 2.82
N ASN A 414 -2.54 17.00 3.72
CA ASN A 414 -3.25 18.29 3.84
C ASN A 414 -4.80 18.23 3.90
N ALA A 415 -5.39 17.07 4.23
CA ALA A 415 -6.83 16.94 4.45
C ALA A 415 -7.31 17.68 5.71
N GLY A 416 -8.61 17.98 5.72
CA GLY A 416 -9.31 18.37 6.95
C GLY A 416 -9.30 17.26 8.00
N GLY A 417 -9.63 17.60 9.25
CA GLY A 417 -9.58 16.69 10.39
C GLY A 417 -10.58 15.51 10.35
N PRO A 418 -10.87 14.87 11.49
CA PRO A 418 -10.84 15.42 12.85
C PRO A 418 -9.47 15.45 13.55
N GLY A 419 -8.44 14.82 12.97
CA GLY A 419 -7.06 14.91 13.43
C GLY A 419 -6.34 16.17 12.93
N ALA A 420 -5.04 16.21 13.23
CA ALA A 420 -4.10 17.25 12.77
C ALA A 420 -2.74 16.67 12.33
N VAL A 421 -2.61 15.34 12.32
CA VAL A 421 -1.42 14.58 11.89
C VAL A 421 -1.87 13.26 11.27
N ASN A 422 -1.10 12.74 10.32
CA ASN A 422 -1.27 11.39 9.79
C ASN A 422 -0.45 10.41 10.66
N PRO A 423 -1.04 9.38 11.28
CA PRO A 423 -0.31 8.43 12.11
C PRO A 423 0.81 7.67 11.38
N PHE A 424 0.68 7.44 10.07
CA PHE A 424 1.74 6.80 9.27
C PHE A 424 2.98 7.68 9.10
N ALA A 425 2.85 9.02 9.18
CA ALA A 425 4.00 9.93 9.15
C ALA A 425 4.90 9.85 10.41
N ALA A 426 4.51 9.07 11.42
CA ALA A 426 5.32 8.76 12.60
C ALA A 426 5.99 7.37 12.56
N LEU A 427 5.90 6.65 11.44
CA LEU A 427 6.58 5.36 11.25
C LEU A 427 8.08 5.56 10.93
N PRO A 428 8.95 4.60 11.32
CA PRO A 428 10.41 4.69 11.12
C PRO A 428 10.83 4.59 9.64
N GLY A 429 12.11 4.93 9.40
CA GLY A 429 12.74 4.87 8.08
C GLY A 429 12.12 5.84 7.08
N LEU A 430 11.71 5.34 5.92
CA LEU A 430 10.98 6.08 4.89
C LEU A 430 9.48 5.72 4.85
N LEU A 431 8.98 4.83 5.72
CA LEU A 431 7.57 4.41 5.71
C LEU A 431 6.59 5.59 5.85
N GLY A 432 7.03 6.65 6.53
CA GLY A 432 6.30 7.91 6.68
C GLY A 432 6.38 8.89 5.50
N ARG A 433 6.95 8.54 4.34
CA ARG A 433 6.96 9.42 3.15
C ARG A 433 5.63 9.41 2.36
N GLY A 434 4.85 8.32 2.41
CA GLY A 434 3.58 8.24 1.69
C GLY A 434 2.85 6.90 1.80
N VAL A 435 1.73 6.78 1.06
CA VAL A 435 0.93 5.56 0.96
C VAL A 435 0.45 5.28 -0.47
N LEU A 436 0.75 4.09 -0.99
CA LEU A 436 0.25 3.57 -2.26
C LEU A 436 -0.93 2.61 -2.03
N ILE A 437 -2.02 2.79 -2.77
CA ILE A 437 -3.21 1.95 -2.71
C ILE A 437 -3.35 1.13 -4.01
N ASP A 438 -3.43 -0.20 -3.88
CA ASP A 438 -3.58 -1.15 -5.00
C ASP A 438 -4.72 -2.17 -4.75
N GLU A 439 -5.95 -1.72 -5.00
CA GLU A 439 -7.15 -2.57 -4.92
C GLU A 439 -7.06 -3.84 -5.79
N ARG A 440 -6.29 -3.77 -6.88
CA ARG A 440 -6.20 -4.84 -7.88
C ARG A 440 -5.27 -5.97 -7.44
N ARG A 441 -4.28 -5.67 -6.60
CA ARG A 441 -3.43 -6.67 -5.91
C ARG A 441 -3.84 -6.94 -4.46
N ARG A 442 -4.75 -6.15 -3.89
CA ARG A 442 -5.21 -6.25 -2.48
C ARG A 442 -4.10 -5.99 -1.47
N ARG A 443 -3.36 -4.91 -1.73
CA ARG A 443 -2.34 -4.39 -0.80
C ARG A 443 -2.34 -2.88 -0.75
N VAL A 444 -1.85 -2.37 0.37
CA VAL A 444 -1.35 -1.01 0.55
C VAL A 444 0.16 -1.10 0.73
N ILE A 445 0.92 -0.16 0.17
CA ILE A 445 2.38 -0.08 0.39
C ILE A 445 2.68 1.26 1.06
N LEU A 446 3.34 1.20 2.21
CA LEU A 446 3.89 2.36 2.91
C LEU A 446 5.32 2.62 2.43
N GLY A 447 5.74 3.88 2.43
CA GLY A 447 7.04 4.31 1.90
C GLY A 447 6.93 5.18 0.64
N PRO A 448 8.07 5.51 -0.01
CA PRO A 448 8.09 6.29 -1.27
C PRO A 448 7.27 5.62 -2.40
N ASN A 449 6.86 6.37 -3.42
CA ASN A 449 6.08 5.81 -4.53
C ASN A 449 6.89 4.77 -5.34
N PRO A 450 6.62 3.44 -5.25
CA PRO A 450 7.46 2.45 -5.91
C PRO A 450 7.27 2.40 -7.44
N TYR A 451 6.26 3.09 -7.98
CA TYR A 451 5.89 3.07 -9.40
C TYR A 451 6.19 4.40 -10.09
N ALA A 452 6.20 4.36 -11.43
CA ALA A 452 6.32 5.56 -12.24
C ALA A 452 5.03 6.39 -12.18
N ALA A 453 5.14 7.63 -11.70
CA ALA A 453 4.11 8.64 -11.80
C ALA A 453 3.71 8.87 -13.27
N ARG A 454 2.41 9.03 -13.53
CA ARG A 454 1.88 9.47 -14.84
C ARG A 454 1.31 10.88 -14.76
N VAL A 455 0.72 11.22 -13.62
CA VAL A 455 0.26 12.56 -13.27
C VAL A 455 0.47 12.74 -11.78
N GLU A 456 1.01 13.88 -11.38
CA GLU A 456 1.01 14.36 -10.01
C GLU A 456 0.04 15.52 -9.89
N LEU A 457 -0.64 15.62 -8.76
CA LEU A 457 -1.63 16.66 -8.48
C LEU A 457 -1.34 17.23 -7.10
N ASP A 458 -1.00 18.51 -7.05
CA ASP A 458 -0.74 19.24 -5.82
C ASP A 458 -2.04 19.56 -5.07
N GLY A 459 -1.93 19.89 -3.78
CA GLY A 459 -3.09 20.19 -2.94
C GLY A 459 -3.94 18.95 -2.66
N ALA A 460 -3.31 17.86 -2.22
CA ALA A 460 -4.05 16.69 -1.78
C ALA A 460 -4.96 17.01 -0.55
N PRO A 461 -6.00 16.19 -0.31
CA PRO A 461 -6.70 15.37 -1.29
C PRO A 461 -7.58 16.22 -2.23
N SER A 462 -7.65 17.53 -1.99
CA SER A 462 -8.60 18.51 -2.54
C SER A 462 -8.02 19.30 -3.72
N THR A 463 -7.84 18.64 -4.86
CA THR A 463 -7.10 19.19 -6.00
C THR A 463 -8.03 19.74 -7.11
N PRO A 464 -7.63 20.79 -7.87
CA PRO A 464 -8.41 21.29 -9.01
C PRO A 464 -8.53 20.26 -10.15
N LEU A 465 -9.76 19.97 -10.59
CA LEU A 465 -10.04 18.97 -11.64
C LEU A 465 -11.02 19.50 -12.68
N LEU A 466 -10.92 18.99 -13.91
CA LEU A 466 -11.95 19.17 -14.95
C LEU A 466 -12.80 17.90 -15.08
N VAL A 467 -14.10 18.00 -14.83
CA VAL A 467 -15.04 16.87 -14.83
C VAL A 467 -16.03 17.01 -15.99
N LYS A 468 -16.19 15.94 -16.78
CA LYS A 468 -17.25 15.80 -17.78
C LYS A 468 -18.22 14.67 -17.42
N VAL A 469 -19.50 14.98 -17.38
CA VAL A 469 -20.59 14.02 -17.17
C VAL A 469 -21.43 13.91 -18.45
N GLY A 470 -21.38 12.76 -19.12
CA GLY A 470 -22.21 12.44 -20.28
C GLY A 470 -22.13 13.48 -21.41
N ASP A 471 -23.28 14.07 -21.72
CA ASP A 471 -23.45 15.09 -22.74
C ASP A 471 -23.43 16.54 -22.18
N TYR A 472 -23.24 16.72 -20.86
CA TYR A 472 -23.04 18.03 -20.25
C TYR A 472 -21.67 18.62 -20.63
N ASP A 473 -21.57 19.95 -20.64
CA ASP A 473 -20.30 20.66 -20.82
C ASP A 473 -19.36 20.40 -19.62
N PRO A 474 -18.04 20.21 -19.83
CA PRO A 474 -17.10 20.05 -18.73
C PRO A 474 -17.12 21.25 -17.79
N LYS A 475 -17.06 20.99 -16.47
CA LYS A 475 -16.89 22.03 -15.45
C LYS A 475 -15.60 21.81 -14.68
N TYR A 476 -15.02 22.90 -14.19
CA TYR A 476 -14.02 22.88 -13.15
C TYR A 476 -14.69 22.53 -11.82
N VAL A 477 -14.00 21.74 -10.99
CA VAL A 477 -14.41 21.39 -9.63
C VAL A 477 -13.18 21.41 -8.71
N ASN A 478 -13.40 21.63 -7.41
CA ASN A 478 -12.44 21.22 -6.40
C ASN A 478 -12.73 19.76 -6.01
N GLY A 479 -11.76 18.88 -6.20
CA GLY A 479 -11.97 17.44 -6.25
C GLY A 479 -11.24 16.67 -5.16
N PHE A 480 -11.98 15.99 -4.29
CA PHE A 480 -11.47 15.08 -3.26
C PHE A 480 -11.18 13.70 -3.85
N VAL A 481 -9.90 13.32 -3.91
CA VAL A 481 -9.47 11.97 -4.31
C VAL A 481 -9.52 11.04 -3.09
N ASP A 482 -10.63 10.34 -2.93
CA ASP A 482 -11.11 9.85 -1.63
C ASP A 482 -11.50 8.35 -1.65
N THR A 483 -10.78 7.53 -0.88
CA THR A 483 -11.10 6.10 -0.63
C THR A 483 -12.26 5.87 0.34
N GLY A 484 -12.52 6.78 1.27
CA GLY A 484 -13.68 6.76 2.16
C GLY A 484 -14.97 7.21 1.48
N GLY A 485 -14.86 7.94 0.36
CA GLY A 485 -15.96 8.56 -0.39
C GLY A 485 -16.96 7.61 -1.08
N ILE A 486 -16.87 6.30 -0.86
CA ILE A 486 -17.82 5.28 -1.33
C ILE A 486 -18.03 5.31 -2.86
N PHE A 487 -19.15 5.84 -3.37
CA PHE A 487 -19.46 5.98 -4.81
C PHE A 487 -19.11 7.36 -5.39
N GLY A 488 -18.64 8.28 -4.55
CA GLY A 488 -18.39 9.67 -4.90
C GLY A 488 -19.64 10.54 -4.90
N SER A 489 -19.43 11.84 -5.06
CA SER A 489 -20.47 12.87 -5.13
C SER A 489 -20.18 13.84 -6.27
N ILE A 490 -21.24 14.40 -6.86
CA ILE A 490 -21.14 15.41 -7.91
C ILE A 490 -21.93 16.66 -7.48
N PRO A 491 -21.31 17.85 -7.46
CA PRO A 491 -22.02 19.10 -7.19
C PRO A 491 -23.03 19.40 -8.30
N ASP A 492 -24.23 19.86 -7.97
CA ASP A 492 -25.35 19.95 -8.93
C ASP A 492 -25.08 20.85 -10.16
N TYR A 493 -24.22 21.88 -10.03
CA TYR A 493 -23.78 22.71 -11.18
C TYR A 493 -23.05 21.92 -12.27
N VAL A 494 -22.49 20.75 -11.96
CA VAL A 494 -21.80 19.86 -12.93
C VAL A 494 -22.79 19.16 -13.86
N VAL A 495 -24.05 19.03 -13.44
CA VAL A 495 -25.14 18.39 -14.20
C VAL A 495 -26.31 19.35 -14.44
N ASP A 496 -26.03 20.66 -14.44
CA ASP A 496 -26.98 21.77 -14.63
C ASP A 496 -28.26 21.63 -13.76
N GLY A 497 -28.11 21.22 -12.50
CA GLY A 497 -29.20 21.07 -11.53
C GLY A 497 -30.04 19.79 -11.67
N ALA A 498 -29.56 18.78 -12.40
CA ALA A 498 -30.23 17.48 -12.48
C ALA A 498 -30.08 16.68 -11.17
N PRO A 499 -31.16 16.15 -10.56
CA PRO A 499 -31.14 15.60 -9.20
C PRO A 499 -30.46 14.22 -9.07
N ASN A 500 -30.02 13.61 -10.16
CA ASN A 500 -29.27 12.36 -10.16
C ASN A 500 -28.52 12.18 -11.49
N VAL A 501 -27.39 11.47 -11.49
CA VAL A 501 -26.75 11.02 -12.74
C VAL A 501 -27.53 9.82 -13.30
N PRO A 502 -27.90 9.78 -14.60
CA PRO A 502 -28.55 8.61 -15.19
C PRO A 502 -27.62 7.40 -15.32
N VAL A 503 -28.17 6.18 -15.31
CA VAL A 503 -27.42 4.94 -15.52
C VAL A 503 -26.88 4.84 -16.96
N GLY A 504 -25.62 4.44 -17.11
CA GLY A 504 -24.91 4.31 -18.39
C GLY A 504 -24.17 5.57 -18.84
N THR A 505 -24.37 6.69 -18.13
CA THR A 505 -23.66 7.97 -18.33
C THR A 505 -22.16 7.75 -18.18
N LEU A 506 -21.37 8.27 -19.12
CA LEU A 506 -19.91 8.29 -19.03
C LEU A 506 -19.47 9.47 -18.17
N ILE A 507 -18.79 9.21 -17.07
CA ILE A 507 -18.08 10.23 -16.29
C ILE A 507 -16.60 10.12 -16.65
N SER A 508 -15.98 11.25 -16.99
CA SER A 508 -14.55 11.37 -17.26
C SER A 508 -13.97 12.51 -16.43
N VAL A 509 -12.84 12.26 -15.77
CA VAL A 509 -12.17 13.23 -14.89
C VAL A 509 -10.75 13.44 -15.41
N TYR A 510 -10.35 14.70 -15.52
CA TYR A 510 -9.08 15.15 -16.09
C TYR A 510 -8.34 16.05 -15.09
N THR A 511 -7.06 16.27 -15.36
CA THR A 511 -6.30 17.45 -14.89
C THR A 511 -7.07 18.75 -15.12
N GLU A 512 -6.75 19.80 -14.37
CA GLU A 512 -7.42 21.12 -14.48
C GLU A 512 -7.40 21.68 -15.91
N ASP A 513 -6.28 21.53 -16.63
CA ASP A 513 -6.12 21.91 -18.05
C ASP A 513 -7.05 21.16 -19.03
N GLY A 514 -7.64 20.04 -18.61
CA GLY A 514 -8.44 19.14 -19.46
C GLY A 514 -7.64 18.28 -20.44
N GLU A 515 -6.31 18.35 -20.47
CA GLU A 515 -5.47 17.62 -21.41
C GLU A 515 -5.30 16.14 -21.02
N THR A 516 -5.10 15.86 -19.73
CA THR A 516 -4.78 14.51 -19.25
C THR A 516 -5.92 13.85 -18.50
N LEU A 517 -6.49 12.79 -19.08
CA LEU A 517 -7.49 11.96 -18.42
C LEU A 517 -6.89 11.23 -17.20
N LEU A 518 -7.46 11.43 -16.01
CA LEU A 518 -7.11 10.72 -14.78
C LEU A 518 -7.79 9.35 -14.75
N TYR A 519 -9.13 9.33 -14.82
CA TYR A 519 -9.94 8.13 -14.90
C TYR A 519 -11.29 8.41 -15.60
N SER A 520 -11.97 7.35 -16.06
CA SER A 520 -13.33 7.45 -16.59
C SER A 520 -14.11 6.16 -16.36
N TYR A 521 -15.42 6.25 -16.18
CA TYR A 521 -16.29 5.07 -16.00
C TYR A 521 -17.71 5.35 -16.48
N ARG A 522 -18.50 4.28 -16.65
CA ARG A 522 -19.94 4.41 -16.89
C ARG A 522 -20.71 4.07 -15.62
N THR A 523 -21.64 4.94 -15.23
CA THR A 523 -22.53 4.69 -14.10
C THR A 523 -23.37 3.43 -14.32
N THR A 524 -23.72 2.76 -13.23
CA THR A 524 -24.55 1.56 -13.19
C THR A 524 -25.60 1.71 -12.08
N SER A 525 -26.62 0.85 -12.06
CA SER A 525 -27.61 0.81 -10.98
C SER A 525 -27.08 0.30 -9.61
N ARG A 526 -25.75 0.26 -9.43
CA ARG A 526 -25.06 -0.05 -8.17
C ARG A 526 -23.78 0.77 -7.94
N ASN A 527 -23.50 1.71 -8.84
CA ASN A 527 -22.34 2.59 -8.79
C ASN A 527 -22.69 3.80 -9.67
N SER A 528 -23.17 4.84 -9.01
CA SER A 528 -23.43 6.17 -9.53
C SER A 528 -23.15 7.10 -8.36
N PRO A 529 -22.52 8.25 -8.56
CA PRO A 529 -22.35 9.22 -7.49
C PRO A 529 -23.71 9.83 -7.16
N ASP A 530 -23.87 10.25 -5.91
CA ASP A 530 -24.99 11.10 -5.50
C ASP A 530 -24.78 12.53 -6.03
N VAL A 531 -25.86 13.25 -6.31
CA VAL A 531 -25.79 14.67 -6.68
C VAL A 531 -26.11 15.51 -5.45
N LEU A 532 -25.20 16.41 -5.08
CA LEU A 532 -25.32 17.25 -3.88
C LEU A 532 -25.69 18.68 -4.25
N ASP A 533 -26.52 19.29 -3.40
CA ASP A 533 -26.87 20.71 -3.44
C ASP A 533 -25.62 21.54 -3.10
N THR A 534 -25.21 22.42 -4.02
CA THR A 534 -23.98 23.19 -3.90
C THR A 534 -24.01 24.30 -2.84
N GLU A 535 -25.18 24.62 -2.28
CA GLU A 535 -25.29 25.45 -1.08
C GLU A 535 -25.07 24.64 0.22
N ALA A 536 -24.99 23.30 0.13
CA ALA A 536 -24.72 22.39 1.24
C ALA A 536 -23.33 21.73 1.16
N ASP A 537 -22.89 21.31 -0.02
CA ASP A 537 -21.54 20.82 -0.29
C ASP A 537 -21.16 21.05 -1.77
N ASP A 538 -20.11 21.84 -2.02
CA ASP A 538 -19.63 22.18 -3.37
C ASP A 538 -18.50 21.25 -3.87
N ARG A 539 -18.07 20.30 -3.03
CA ARG A 539 -16.95 19.39 -3.31
C ARG A 539 -17.37 18.25 -4.24
N PHE A 540 -16.56 18.03 -5.27
CA PHE A 540 -16.62 16.79 -6.05
C PHE A 540 -15.85 15.69 -5.33
N ASN A 541 -16.46 14.54 -5.09
CA ASN A 541 -15.79 13.40 -4.46
C ASN A 541 -15.65 12.26 -5.47
N THR A 542 -14.43 11.72 -5.62
CA THR A 542 -14.17 10.65 -6.60
C THR A 542 -14.75 9.29 -6.23
N GLY A 543 -14.93 9.04 -4.93
CA GLY A 543 -15.16 7.71 -4.35
C GLY A 543 -14.07 6.69 -4.72
N TYR A 544 -14.40 5.40 -4.58
CA TYR A 544 -13.48 4.27 -4.89
C TYR A 544 -13.03 4.17 -6.36
N MET A 545 -13.59 4.98 -7.25
CA MET A 545 -13.46 4.79 -8.71
C MET A 545 -12.03 4.88 -9.27
N PRO A 546 -11.18 5.87 -8.95
CA PRO A 546 -9.79 5.88 -9.42
C PRO A 546 -8.99 4.66 -8.91
N PHE A 547 -9.12 4.32 -7.63
CA PHE A 547 -8.40 3.23 -6.96
C PHE A 547 -8.74 1.84 -7.54
N SER A 548 -10.01 1.61 -7.87
CA SER A 548 -10.45 0.38 -8.55
C SER A 548 -9.88 0.19 -9.97
N GLN A 549 -9.34 1.25 -10.57
CA GLN A 549 -8.84 1.27 -11.95
C GLN A 549 -7.32 1.34 -12.09
N THR A 550 -6.64 2.06 -11.20
CA THR A 550 -5.20 2.31 -11.24
C THR A 550 -4.67 2.42 -9.81
N THR A 551 -3.37 2.22 -9.62
CA THR A 551 -2.76 2.50 -8.32
C THR A 551 -2.63 4.01 -8.15
N VAL A 552 -3.06 4.50 -6.98
CA VAL A 552 -2.96 5.90 -6.57
C VAL A 552 -2.02 5.94 -5.37
N TYR A 553 -1.14 6.92 -5.34
CA TYR A 553 -0.22 7.18 -4.24
C TYR A 553 -0.50 8.56 -3.64
N PHE A 554 -0.43 8.67 -2.33
CA PHE A 554 -0.49 9.93 -1.60
C PHE A 554 0.89 10.19 -1.00
N ASP A 555 1.48 11.32 -1.38
CA ASP A 555 2.76 11.80 -0.89
C ASP A 555 2.56 12.71 0.31
N TYR A 556 3.39 12.57 1.35
CA TYR A 556 3.33 13.40 2.56
C TYR A 556 4.46 14.46 2.63
N SER A 557 5.30 14.57 1.61
CA SER A 557 6.31 15.64 1.50
C SER A 557 5.68 17.00 1.17
N GLY A 558 6.24 18.08 1.71
CA GLY A 558 5.76 19.46 1.48
C GLY A 558 4.29 19.65 1.84
N ASP A 559 3.52 20.20 0.90
CA ASP A 559 2.04 20.33 0.99
C ASP A 559 1.28 19.07 0.55
N GLY A 560 1.98 18.00 0.19
CA GLY A 560 1.43 16.69 -0.16
C GLY A 560 0.77 16.60 -1.54
N LYS A 561 0.94 15.45 -2.19
CA LYS A 561 0.52 15.21 -3.58
C LYS A 561 -0.37 14.00 -3.71
N THR A 562 -1.25 14.02 -4.71
CA THR A 562 -1.97 12.83 -5.20
C THR A 562 -1.38 12.40 -6.54
N VAL A 563 -0.76 11.22 -6.57
CA VAL A 563 -0.05 10.71 -7.75
C VAL A 563 -0.83 9.56 -8.39
N PHE A 564 -1.25 9.77 -9.64
CA PHE A 564 -1.82 8.73 -10.48
C PHE A 564 -0.68 8.01 -11.21
N ASN A 565 -0.41 6.77 -10.82
CA ASN A 565 0.63 5.96 -11.43
C ASN A 565 0.21 5.36 -12.79
N TYR A 566 1.18 4.93 -13.59
CA TYR A 566 0.93 4.13 -14.79
C TYR A 566 0.38 2.72 -14.45
N ARG A 567 -0.61 2.27 -15.24
CA ARG A 567 -1.25 0.94 -15.11
C ARG A 567 -0.38 -0.21 -15.60
#